data_AF-A0AA36EX77-F1
#
_entry.id   AF-A0AA36EX77-F1
#
_cell.length_a   1.000
_cell.length_b   1.000
_cell.length_c   1.000
_cell.angle_alpha   90.00
_cell.angle_beta   90.00
_cell.angle_gamma   90.00
#
_symmetry.space_group_name_H-M   'P 1'
#
loop_
_entity.id
_entity.type
_entity.pdbx_description
1 polymer ?
#
loop_
_entity_poly.entity_id
_entity_poly.type
_entity_poly.pdbx_seq_one_letter_code
_entity_poly.pdbx_strand_id
1 'polypeptide(L)'
;MRFVYNITTWNEKKPALYHGHLAYVDFAKFGVLKKPIFINVIRKPLDRLISYYYFVRNGDDFRPYLKRKKAGNKQTFDECVEENGEDCDPNNLWMQIPFFCGHAAECWVPGYRWALEQAKYNLVNNYLVVGVTEELGDFVAILEATLPRFFKGAVDLYNSGHKSHLRKTSNKIPPKESSLLKIQQSKVWKMEQEFYDFAVEQFHFIKQLTFDLVDGEYIEKGYQFIYEKIRPR
;
A
#
# COMPACT_ATOMS: atom_id res chain seq x y z
N MET A 1 -21.94 2.94 -7.83
CA MET A 1 -23.14 2.60 -7.00
C MET A 1 -23.33 1.09 -6.78
N ARG A 2 -23.53 0.27 -7.83
CA ARG A 2 -23.77 -1.19 -7.66
C ARG A 2 -22.68 -1.92 -6.86
N PHE A 3 -21.41 -1.60 -7.09
CA PHE A 3 -20.27 -2.13 -6.33
C PHE A 3 -20.40 -1.88 -4.81
N VAL A 4 -20.66 -0.63 -4.43
CA VAL A 4 -20.81 -0.21 -3.02
C VAL A 4 -21.99 -0.92 -2.36
N TYR A 5 -23.13 -1.00 -3.05
CA TYR A 5 -24.30 -1.70 -2.55
C TYR A 5 -24.05 -3.19 -2.34
N ASN A 6 -23.41 -3.86 -3.31
CA ASN A 6 -23.11 -5.29 -3.21
C ASN A 6 -22.20 -5.60 -2.01
N ILE A 7 -21.12 -4.84 -1.82
CA ILE A 7 -20.19 -5.06 -0.71
C ILE A 7 -20.87 -4.83 0.64
N THR A 8 -21.73 -3.80 0.74
CA THR A 8 -22.33 -3.40 2.01
C THR A 8 -23.58 -4.17 2.39
N THR A 9 -24.30 -4.77 1.44
CA THR A 9 -25.57 -5.47 1.73
C THR A 9 -25.50 -6.99 1.64
N TRP A 10 -24.46 -7.56 1.01
CA TRP A 10 -24.33 -9.01 0.87
C TRP A 10 -23.90 -9.70 2.17
N ASN A 11 -24.86 -9.91 3.06
CA ASN A 11 -24.61 -10.43 4.41
C ASN A 11 -24.09 -11.87 4.43
N GLU A 12 -24.50 -12.71 3.47
CA GLU A 12 -24.03 -14.10 3.36
C GLU A 12 -22.52 -14.23 3.10
N LYS A 13 -21.88 -13.19 2.56
CA LYS A 13 -20.44 -13.18 2.34
C LYS A 13 -19.66 -12.61 3.51
N LYS A 14 -20.33 -12.14 4.57
CA LYS A 14 -19.64 -11.50 5.70
C LYS A 14 -19.30 -12.52 6.79
N PRO A 15 -18.09 -12.48 7.38
CA PRO A 15 -17.00 -11.52 7.13
C PRO A 15 -16.29 -11.82 5.79
N ALA A 16 -15.96 -10.78 5.01
CA ALA A 16 -15.27 -10.91 3.72
C ALA A 16 -14.06 -9.98 3.65
N LEU A 17 -13.02 -10.45 2.96
CA LEU A 17 -11.86 -9.66 2.56
C LEU A 17 -11.90 -9.46 1.05
N TYR A 18 -12.16 -8.23 0.62
CA TYR A 18 -12.16 -7.84 -0.79
C TYR A 18 -10.82 -7.20 -1.14
N HIS A 19 -10.18 -7.64 -2.22
CA HIS A 19 -8.90 -7.10 -2.67
C HIS A 19 -8.89 -6.87 -4.19
N GLY A 20 -8.16 -5.85 -4.65
CA GLY A 20 -8.06 -5.53 -6.07
C GLY A 20 -7.43 -4.17 -6.32
N HIS A 21 -7.10 -3.89 -7.59
CA HIS A 21 -6.57 -2.59 -8.02
C HIS A 21 -7.72 -1.58 -8.16
N LEU A 22 -8.12 -0.99 -7.04
CA LEU A 22 -9.17 0.01 -6.96
C LEU A 22 -8.70 1.16 -6.07
N ALA A 23 -8.81 2.39 -6.56
CA ALA A 23 -8.54 3.57 -5.74
C ALA A 23 -9.56 3.70 -4.59
N TYR A 24 -9.26 4.53 -3.61
CA TYR A 24 -10.13 4.77 -2.47
C TYR A 24 -11.55 5.18 -2.92
N VAL A 25 -12.54 4.48 -2.37
CA VAL A 25 -13.96 4.78 -2.56
C VAL A 25 -14.49 5.31 -1.24
N ASP A 26 -15.04 6.52 -1.25
CA ASP A 26 -15.76 7.04 -0.10
C ASP A 26 -17.17 6.43 -0.06
N PHE A 27 -17.32 5.38 0.74
CA PHE A 27 -18.60 4.70 0.95
C PHE A 27 -19.65 5.63 1.58
N ALA A 28 -19.24 6.68 2.31
CA ALA A 28 -20.17 7.61 2.97
C ALA A 28 -21.04 8.36 1.95
N LYS A 29 -20.48 8.68 0.77
CA LYS A 29 -21.20 9.36 -0.32
C LYS A 29 -22.38 8.57 -0.88
N PHE A 30 -22.48 7.28 -0.55
CA PHE A 30 -23.53 6.39 -1.04
C PHE A 30 -24.58 6.05 0.02
N GLY A 31 -24.58 6.72 1.18
CA GLY A 31 -25.61 6.54 2.21
C GLY A 31 -25.63 5.17 2.88
N VAL A 32 -24.51 4.43 2.83
CA VAL A 32 -24.43 3.11 3.46
C VAL A 32 -24.25 3.23 4.98
N LEU A 33 -24.96 2.40 5.73
CA LEU A 33 -24.93 2.44 7.20
C LEU A 33 -23.61 1.90 7.79
N LYS A 34 -23.02 0.88 7.14
CA LYS A 34 -21.78 0.24 7.58
C LYS A 34 -20.70 0.42 6.53
N LYS A 35 -19.70 1.24 6.85
CA LYS A 35 -18.51 1.41 6.01
C LYS A 35 -17.61 0.18 6.14
N PRO A 36 -16.95 -0.27 5.05
CA PRO A 36 -15.92 -1.29 5.15
C PRO A 36 -14.68 -0.74 5.86
N ILE A 37 -13.85 -1.65 6.36
CA ILE A 37 -12.53 -1.32 6.87
C ILE A 37 -11.56 -1.32 5.70
N PHE A 38 -10.82 -0.22 5.53
CA PHE A 38 -9.74 -0.15 4.55
C PHE A 38 -8.40 -0.40 5.22
N ILE A 39 -7.58 -1.22 4.59
CA ILE A 39 -6.17 -1.45 4.91
C ILE A 39 -5.39 -1.40 3.59
N ASN A 40 -4.11 -1.07 3.63
CA ASN A 40 -3.27 -1.11 2.43
C ASN A 40 -1.79 -1.30 2.77
N VAL A 41 -0.98 -1.58 1.76
CA VAL A 41 0.48 -1.60 1.86
C VAL A 41 1.04 -0.82 0.69
N ILE A 42 1.93 0.12 0.97
CA ILE A 42 2.63 0.90 -0.05
C ILE A 42 4.11 0.54 -0.11
N ARG A 43 4.84 1.12 -1.06
CA ARG A 43 6.26 0.87 -1.25
C ARG A 43 6.96 2.17 -1.63
N LYS A 44 8.27 2.24 -1.40
CA LYS A 44 9.11 3.31 -1.95
C LYS A 44 8.78 3.52 -3.43
N PRO A 45 8.43 4.76 -3.85
CA PRO A 45 7.88 5.01 -5.19
C PRO A 45 8.80 4.52 -6.33
N LEU A 46 10.10 4.74 -6.16
CA LEU A 46 11.09 4.41 -7.19
C LEU A 46 11.32 2.89 -7.28
N ASP A 47 11.46 2.21 -6.14
CA ASP A 47 11.56 0.75 -6.09
C ASP A 47 10.33 0.08 -6.67
N ARG A 48 9.14 0.65 -6.44
CA ARG A 48 7.87 0.21 -7.05
C ARG A 48 7.91 0.35 -8.57
N LEU A 49 8.31 1.51 -9.09
CA LEU A 49 8.40 1.75 -10.53
C LEU A 49 9.40 0.79 -11.19
N ILE A 50 10.60 0.65 -10.63
CA ILE A 50 11.63 -0.26 -11.14
C ILE A 50 11.16 -1.71 -11.11
N SER A 51 10.50 -2.12 -10.01
CA SER A 51 9.93 -3.46 -9.90
C SER A 51 8.88 -3.73 -10.97
N TYR A 52 8.03 -2.73 -11.28
CA TYR A 52 7.04 -2.82 -12.35
C TYR A 52 7.68 -2.82 -13.75
N TYR A 53 8.69 -1.99 -13.97
CA TYR A 53 9.43 -1.87 -15.23
C TYR A 53 9.99 -3.23 -15.69
N TYR A 54 10.66 -3.95 -14.77
CA TYR A 54 11.19 -5.27 -15.07
C TYR A 54 10.10 -6.35 -15.05
N PHE A 55 9.05 -6.21 -14.24
CA PHE A 55 7.93 -7.16 -14.24
C PHE A 55 7.24 -7.25 -15.60
N VAL A 56 6.97 -6.13 -16.26
CA VAL A 56 6.29 -6.14 -17.58
C VAL A 56 7.15 -6.69 -18.71
N ARG A 57 8.48 -6.83 -18.50
CA ARG A 57 9.46 -7.40 -19.43
C ARG A 57 9.76 -8.87 -19.13
N ASN A 58 9.95 -9.20 -17.86
CA ASN A 58 10.53 -10.49 -17.43
C ASN A 58 9.52 -11.40 -16.73
N GLY A 59 8.38 -10.88 -16.27
CA GLY A 59 7.39 -11.64 -15.52
C GLY A 59 7.74 -11.82 -14.04
N ASP A 60 7.10 -12.83 -13.44
CA ASP A 60 7.21 -13.18 -12.02
C ASP A 60 7.39 -14.69 -11.86
N ASP A 61 7.89 -15.11 -10.69
CA ASP A 61 8.12 -16.51 -10.32
C ASP A 61 6.83 -17.30 -9.97
N PHE A 62 5.70 -16.62 -9.81
CA PHE A 62 4.43 -17.22 -9.38
C PHE A 62 3.61 -17.74 -10.57
N ARG A 63 3.66 -17.03 -11.71
CA ARG A 63 3.04 -17.41 -12.99
C ARG A 63 4.07 -17.21 -14.11
N PRO A 64 5.15 -18.00 -14.13
CA PRO A 64 6.28 -17.81 -15.06
C PRO A 64 5.91 -18.09 -16.51
N TYR A 65 4.87 -18.90 -16.76
CA TYR A 65 4.39 -19.25 -18.09
C TYR A 65 3.65 -18.11 -18.80
N LEU A 66 3.27 -17.04 -18.10
CA LEU A 66 2.58 -15.91 -18.70
C LEU A 66 3.55 -14.93 -19.35
N LYS A 67 3.47 -14.81 -20.68
CA LYS A 67 4.14 -13.73 -21.42
C LYS A 67 3.50 -12.38 -21.07
N ARG A 68 4.34 -11.45 -20.62
CA ARG A 68 3.94 -10.10 -20.24
C ARG A 68 3.91 -9.16 -21.45
N LYS A 69 3.23 -8.02 -21.28
CA LYS A 69 2.95 -7.06 -22.36
C LYS A 69 4.21 -6.62 -23.13
N LYS A 70 5.34 -6.49 -22.43
CA LYS A 70 6.61 -6.02 -23.00
C LYS A 70 7.69 -7.13 -23.01
N ALA A 71 7.27 -8.39 -23.01
CA ALA A 71 8.19 -9.52 -23.05
C ALA A 71 9.07 -9.47 -24.31
N GLY A 72 10.39 -9.68 -24.12
CA GLY A 72 11.39 -9.59 -25.18
C GLY A 72 12.07 -8.22 -25.32
N ASN A 73 11.54 -7.17 -24.68
CA ASN A 73 12.26 -5.91 -24.56
C ASN A 73 13.42 -6.06 -23.56
N LYS A 74 14.65 -5.90 -24.05
CA LYS A 74 15.90 -6.04 -23.28
C LYS A 74 16.44 -4.72 -22.73
N GLN A 75 15.81 -3.58 -23.06
CA GLN A 75 16.23 -2.26 -22.61
C GLN A 75 16.25 -2.21 -21.09
N THR A 76 17.38 -1.85 -20.50
CA THR A 76 17.52 -1.68 -19.06
C THR A 76 16.78 -0.45 -18.57
N PHE A 77 16.54 -0.36 -17.27
CA PHE A 77 15.92 0.84 -16.70
C PHE A 77 16.78 2.09 -16.93
N ASP A 78 18.10 1.95 -16.81
CA ASP A 78 19.05 3.04 -17.02
C ASP A 78 19.05 3.54 -18.46
N GLU A 79 19.08 2.64 -19.45
CA GLU A 79 18.97 2.98 -20.87
C GLU A 79 17.66 3.73 -21.15
N CYS A 80 16.54 3.26 -20.60
CA CYS A 80 15.27 3.97 -20.72
C CYS A 80 15.37 5.41 -20.18
N VAL A 81 15.97 5.58 -18.99
CA VAL A 81 16.08 6.90 -18.34
C VAL A 81 17.00 7.82 -19.14
N GLU A 82 18.11 7.30 -19.68
CA GLU A 82 19.03 8.03 -20.55
C GLU A 82 18.31 8.52 -21.82
N GLU A 83 17.48 7.67 -22.43
CA GLU A 83 16.72 7.95 -23.66
C GLU A 83 15.39 8.72 -23.43
N ASN A 84 15.01 9.00 -22.18
CA ASN A 84 13.70 9.56 -21.80
C ASN A 84 12.52 8.71 -22.30
N GLY A 85 12.62 7.39 -22.15
CA GLY A 85 11.59 6.45 -22.57
C GLY A 85 10.29 6.54 -21.75
N GLU A 86 9.17 6.20 -22.40
CA GLU A 86 7.83 6.29 -21.81
C GLU A 86 7.66 5.45 -20.54
N ASP A 87 8.30 4.28 -20.45
CA ASP A 87 8.12 3.36 -19.30
C ASP A 87 8.77 3.83 -18.00
N CYS A 88 9.83 4.64 -18.12
CA CYS A 88 10.57 5.20 -16.99
C CYS A 88 10.29 6.70 -16.82
N ASP A 89 9.30 7.25 -17.54
CA ASP A 89 8.83 8.62 -17.36
C ASP A 89 8.46 8.85 -15.87
N PRO A 90 8.95 9.92 -15.23
CA PRO A 90 8.64 10.21 -13.84
C PRO A 90 7.13 10.33 -13.54
N ASN A 91 6.28 10.66 -14.51
CA ASN A 91 4.84 10.67 -14.35
C ASN A 91 4.27 9.28 -14.00
N ASN A 92 4.94 8.19 -14.38
CA ASN A 92 4.54 6.82 -14.01
C ASN A 92 4.77 6.50 -12.52
N LEU A 93 5.44 7.39 -11.78
CA LEU A 93 5.50 7.31 -10.32
C LEU A 93 4.13 7.62 -9.70
N TRP A 94 3.34 8.50 -10.33
CA TRP A 94 2.04 8.97 -9.85
C TRP A 94 1.01 7.83 -9.85
N MET A 95 0.97 7.10 -8.74
CA MET A 95 0.15 5.91 -8.58
C MET A 95 -0.39 5.81 -7.16
N GLN A 96 0.48 5.90 -6.14
CA GLN A 96 0.04 5.66 -4.77
C GLN A 96 -0.82 6.82 -4.31
N ILE A 97 -0.43 8.07 -4.61
CA ILE A 97 -1.26 9.25 -4.30
C ILE A 97 -2.68 9.13 -4.89
N PRO A 98 -2.88 8.90 -6.21
CA PRO A 98 -4.22 8.68 -6.77
C PRO A 98 -5.01 7.57 -6.08
N PHE A 99 -4.36 6.46 -5.73
CA PHE A 99 -5.03 5.33 -5.09
C PHE A 99 -5.56 5.66 -3.70
N PHE A 100 -4.93 6.57 -2.96
CA PHE A 100 -5.44 7.05 -1.67
C PHE A 100 -6.33 8.29 -1.81
N CYS A 101 -6.07 9.17 -2.77
CA CYS A 101 -6.89 10.35 -3.07
C CYS A 101 -8.30 9.93 -3.52
N GLY A 102 -8.41 8.90 -4.36
CA GLY A 102 -9.65 8.27 -4.77
C GLY A 102 -10.09 8.62 -6.20
N HIS A 103 -11.39 8.85 -6.37
CA HIS A 103 -12.03 8.92 -7.69
C HIS A 103 -12.32 10.36 -8.18
N ALA A 104 -11.79 11.40 -7.52
CA ALA A 104 -11.89 12.77 -8.03
C ALA A 104 -10.97 12.94 -9.25
N ALA A 105 -11.35 13.79 -10.20
CA ALA A 105 -10.58 13.98 -11.44
C ALA A 105 -9.16 14.49 -11.15
N GLU A 106 -9.06 15.40 -10.18
CA GLU A 106 -7.85 16.03 -9.68
C GLU A 106 -6.85 15.01 -9.10
N CYS A 107 -7.32 13.86 -8.59
CA CYS A 107 -6.45 12.80 -8.10
C CYS A 107 -5.53 12.23 -9.20
N TRP A 108 -6.00 12.26 -10.45
CA TRP A 108 -5.35 11.63 -11.59
C TRP A 108 -4.53 12.60 -12.44
N VAL A 109 -4.35 13.84 -11.97
CA VAL A 109 -3.46 14.84 -12.58
C VAL A 109 -2.09 14.74 -11.90
N PRO A 110 -1.03 14.27 -12.60
CA PRO A 110 0.29 14.10 -12.00
C PRO A 110 0.84 15.39 -11.39
N GLY A 111 1.32 15.31 -10.15
CA GLY A 111 1.94 16.44 -9.46
C GLY A 111 0.95 17.52 -8.97
N TYR A 112 -0.33 17.20 -8.86
CA TYR A 112 -1.33 18.14 -8.31
C TYR A 112 -1.32 18.15 -6.77
N ARG A 113 -1.06 19.30 -6.15
CA ARG A 113 -0.82 19.40 -4.69
C ARG A 113 -2.04 18.98 -3.86
N TRP A 114 -3.24 19.37 -4.29
CA TRP A 114 -4.46 18.98 -3.59
C TRP A 114 -4.64 17.46 -3.50
N ALA A 115 -4.26 16.71 -4.53
CA ALA A 115 -4.37 15.25 -4.53
C ALA A 115 -3.47 14.60 -3.47
N LEU A 116 -2.27 15.14 -3.26
CA LEU A 116 -1.38 14.72 -2.18
C LEU A 116 -2.00 14.97 -0.80
N GLU A 117 -2.52 16.17 -0.56
CA GLU A 117 -3.15 16.48 0.74
C GLU A 117 -4.40 15.62 0.98
N GLN A 118 -5.21 15.41 -0.05
CA GLN A 118 -6.38 14.53 0.03
C GLN A 118 -5.99 13.07 0.29
N ALA A 119 -4.90 12.59 -0.32
CA ALA A 119 -4.38 11.24 -0.07
C ALA A 119 -3.92 11.07 1.38
N LYS A 120 -3.18 12.05 1.93
CA LYS A 120 -2.78 12.06 3.36
C LYS A 120 -4.00 12.09 4.28
N TYR A 121 -4.97 12.96 3.98
CA TYR A 121 -6.23 13.03 4.72
C TYR A 121 -6.96 11.68 4.72
N ASN A 122 -7.09 11.05 3.56
CA ASN A 122 -7.78 9.76 3.46
C ASN A 122 -7.00 8.66 4.20
N LEU A 123 -5.67 8.63 4.11
CA LEU A 123 -4.84 7.68 4.83
C LEU A 123 -5.12 7.73 6.34
N VAL A 124 -5.14 8.91 6.95
CA VAL A 124 -5.35 9.07 8.40
C VAL A 124 -6.80 8.80 8.80
N ASN A 125 -7.77 9.30 8.02
CA ASN A 125 -9.17 9.34 8.46
C ASN A 125 -10.00 8.13 8.01
N ASN A 126 -9.56 7.41 6.97
CA ASN A 126 -10.40 6.40 6.31
C ASN A 126 -9.74 5.01 6.21
N TYR A 127 -8.45 4.88 6.50
CA TYR A 127 -7.75 3.59 6.58
C TYR A 127 -7.49 3.24 8.04
N LEU A 128 -7.71 1.96 8.39
CA LEU A 128 -7.37 1.44 9.71
C LEU A 128 -5.85 1.44 9.92
N VAL A 129 -5.12 0.92 8.95
CA VAL A 129 -3.66 0.92 8.94
C VAL A 129 -3.16 0.83 7.50
N VAL A 130 -2.07 1.54 7.21
CA VAL A 130 -1.33 1.47 5.95
C VAL A 130 0.09 1.07 6.28
N GLY A 131 0.50 -0.12 5.86
CA GLY A 131 1.87 -0.60 6.05
C GLY A 131 2.78 -0.22 4.89
N VAL A 132 4.05 -0.60 5.03
CA VAL A 132 5.05 -0.53 3.95
C VAL A 132 5.61 -1.91 3.62
N THR A 133 5.96 -2.12 2.36
CA THR A 133 6.39 -3.43 1.84
C THR A 133 7.65 -3.93 2.53
N GLU A 134 8.52 -3.00 2.90
CA GLU A 134 9.80 -3.24 3.58
C GLU A 134 9.60 -3.77 5.02
N GLU A 135 8.45 -3.51 5.63
CA GLU A 135 8.10 -3.88 7.02
C GLU A 135 6.81 -4.72 7.06
N LEU A 136 6.61 -5.57 6.04
CA LEU A 136 5.37 -6.34 5.89
C LEU A 136 5.07 -7.26 7.08
N GLY A 137 6.10 -7.79 7.75
CA GLY A 137 5.93 -8.61 8.95
C GLY A 137 5.28 -7.83 10.10
N ASP A 138 5.71 -6.60 10.34
CA ASP A 138 5.11 -5.72 11.36
C ASP A 138 3.66 -5.37 11.01
N PHE A 139 3.39 -5.14 9.72
CA PHE A 139 2.03 -4.87 9.26
C PHE A 139 1.11 -6.07 9.50
N VAL A 140 1.58 -7.30 9.24
CA VAL A 140 0.84 -8.53 9.55
C VAL A 140 0.57 -8.65 11.05
N ALA A 141 1.56 -8.34 11.90
CA ALA A 141 1.39 -8.35 13.35
C ALA A 141 0.31 -7.36 13.83
N ILE A 142 0.32 -6.12 13.31
CA ILE A 142 -0.73 -5.14 13.64
C ILE A 142 -2.12 -5.66 13.22
N LEU A 143 -2.24 -6.28 12.04
CA LEU A 143 -3.52 -6.84 11.59
C LEU A 143 -3.99 -8.02 12.45
N GLU A 144 -3.08 -8.87 12.92
CA GLU A 144 -3.41 -9.96 13.83
C GLU A 144 -3.95 -9.45 15.16
N ALA A 145 -3.32 -8.44 15.76
CA ALA A 145 -3.76 -7.81 17.00
C ALA A 145 -5.10 -7.05 16.82
N THR A 146 -5.25 -6.28 15.74
CA THR A 146 -6.41 -5.38 15.55
C THR A 146 -7.62 -6.05 14.91
N LEU A 147 -7.42 -7.08 14.07
CA LEU A 147 -8.47 -7.79 13.34
C LEU A 147 -8.31 -9.33 13.45
N PRO A 148 -8.29 -9.89 14.68
CA PRO A 148 -8.00 -11.31 14.90
C PRO A 148 -9.02 -12.25 14.25
N ARG A 149 -10.24 -11.79 13.97
CA ARG A 149 -11.24 -12.58 13.24
C ARG A 149 -10.77 -12.98 11.84
N PHE A 150 -9.92 -12.18 11.21
CA PHE A 150 -9.36 -12.45 9.88
C PHE A 150 -7.92 -12.95 9.94
N PHE A 151 -7.11 -12.42 10.87
CA PHE A 151 -5.65 -12.55 10.81
C PHE A 151 -5.03 -13.31 12.00
N LYS A 152 -5.83 -13.98 12.84
CA LYS A 152 -5.27 -14.85 13.89
C LYS A 152 -4.41 -15.96 13.27
N GLY A 153 -3.18 -16.09 13.76
CA GLY A 153 -2.14 -16.99 13.26
C GLY A 153 -1.38 -16.48 12.02
N ALA A 154 -1.59 -15.23 11.60
CA ALA A 154 -0.97 -14.71 10.38
C ALA A 154 0.53 -14.45 10.55
N VAL A 155 0.98 -14.01 11.74
CA VAL A 155 2.40 -13.82 12.05
C VAL A 155 3.15 -15.13 11.97
N ASP A 156 2.62 -16.19 12.61
CA ASP A 156 3.23 -17.52 12.57
C ASP A 156 3.33 -18.06 11.14
N LEU A 157 2.26 -17.90 10.36
CA LEU A 157 2.23 -18.31 8.96
C LEU A 157 3.22 -17.49 8.10
N TYR A 158 3.38 -16.20 8.37
CA TYR A 158 4.34 -15.35 7.67
C TYR A 158 5.79 -15.72 8.01
N ASN A 159 6.09 -16.04 9.26
CA ASN A 159 7.45 -16.37 9.71
C ASN A 159 7.87 -17.79 9.32
N SER A 160 6.97 -18.77 9.42
CA SER A 160 7.27 -20.18 9.16
C SER A 160 6.94 -20.64 7.74
N GLY A 161 6.13 -19.87 7.00
CA GLY A 161 5.61 -20.28 5.71
C GLY A 161 6.60 -20.13 4.57
N HIS A 162 6.50 -21.02 3.58
CA HIS A 162 7.26 -20.93 2.32
C HIS A 162 6.67 -19.91 1.31
N LYS A 163 5.53 -19.28 1.64
CA LYS A 163 4.76 -18.40 0.75
C LYS A 163 4.74 -16.93 1.19
N SER A 164 5.71 -16.52 2.01
CA SER A 164 5.78 -15.15 2.54
C SER A 164 6.32 -14.15 1.52
N HIS A 165 7.03 -14.62 0.50
CA HIS A 165 7.57 -13.80 -0.59
C HIS A 165 7.18 -14.36 -1.97
N LEU A 166 5.94 -14.12 -2.38
CA LEU A 166 5.43 -14.52 -3.69
C LEU A 166 5.67 -13.44 -4.74
N ARG A 167 5.62 -13.83 -6.03
CA ARG A 167 5.64 -12.93 -7.19
C ARG A 167 6.89 -12.05 -7.26
N LYS A 168 8.05 -12.64 -7.06
CA LYS A 168 9.32 -11.93 -7.25
C LYS A 168 9.52 -11.65 -8.73
N THR A 169 9.79 -10.40 -9.07
CA THR A 169 10.15 -10.00 -10.44
C THR A 169 11.45 -10.69 -10.85
N SER A 170 11.42 -11.41 -11.97
CA SER A 170 12.60 -12.08 -12.51
C SER A 170 13.57 -11.07 -13.17
N ASN A 171 14.87 -11.34 -13.09
CA ASN A 171 15.93 -10.61 -13.80
C ASN A 171 15.87 -9.07 -13.59
N LYS A 172 15.79 -8.64 -12.33
CA LYS A 172 15.83 -7.22 -11.96
C LYS A 172 17.28 -6.75 -11.89
N ILE A 173 17.63 -5.73 -12.66
CA ILE A 173 18.96 -5.10 -12.63
C ILE A 173 18.90 -3.87 -11.71
N PRO A 174 19.81 -3.74 -10.72
CA PRO A 174 19.91 -2.53 -9.91
C PRO A 174 20.23 -1.30 -10.78
N PRO A 175 19.51 -0.18 -10.63
CA PRO A 175 19.74 1.03 -11.41
C PRO A 175 21.03 1.75 -10.99
N LYS A 176 21.61 2.52 -11.90
CA LYS A 176 22.73 3.45 -11.63
C LYS A 176 22.24 4.63 -10.79
N GLU A 177 23.13 5.14 -9.94
CA GLU A 177 22.86 6.33 -9.11
C GLU A 177 22.48 7.56 -9.95
N SER A 178 23.13 7.76 -11.11
CA SER A 178 22.82 8.84 -12.03
C SER A 178 21.36 8.82 -12.52
N SER A 179 20.83 7.63 -12.84
CA SER A 179 19.46 7.45 -13.30
C SER A 179 18.46 7.72 -12.18
N LEU A 180 18.78 7.29 -10.96
CA LEU A 180 17.99 7.59 -9.76
C LEU A 180 17.90 9.10 -9.53
N LEU A 181 19.04 9.79 -9.50
CA LEU A 181 19.10 11.24 -9.29
C LEU A 181 18.31 12.01 -10.34
N LYS A 182 18.36 11.59 -11.61
CA LYS A 182 17.58 12.20 -12.70
C LYS A 182 16.07 12.13 -12.43
N ILE A 183 15.56 10.98 -11.99
CA ILE A 183 14.14 10.83 -11.66
C ILE A 183 13.76 11.62 -10.40
N GLN A 184 14.63 11.62 -9.39
CA GLN A 184 14.41 12.29 -8.10
C GLN A 184 14.29 13.82 -8.23
N GLN A 185 14.78 14.41 -9.31
CA GLN A 185 14.59 15.83 -9.58
C GLN A 185 13.13 16.19 -9.91
N SER A 186 12.33 15.22 -10.39
CA SER A 186 10.96 15.45 -10.82
C SER A 186 10.02 15.86 -9.68
N LYS A 187 9.04 16.72 -9.99
CA LYS A 187 7.98 17.11 -9.04
C LYS A 187 7.17 15.90 -8.58
N VAL A 188 6.86 15.00 -9.50
CA VAL A 188 6.05 13.80 -9.23
C VAL A 188 6.74 12.89 -8.22
N TRP A 189 8.05 12.62 -8.40
CA TRP A 189 8.81 11.83 -7.43
C TRP A 189 8.80 12.46 -6.04
N LYS A 190 9.09 13.76 -5.94
CA LYS A 190 9.12 14.47 -4.64
C LYS A 190 7.81 14.33 -3.87
N MET A 191 6.69 14.43 -4.59
CA MET A 191 5.37 14.31 -3.98
C MET A 191 5.03 12.87 -3.57
N GLU A 192 5.29 11.89 -4.43
CA GLU A 192 5.10 10.47 -4.10
C GLU A 192 6.01 10.04 -2.93
N GLN A 193 7.24 10.56 -2.87
CA GLN A 193 8.15 10.33 -1.76
C GLN A 193 7.63 10.97 -0.48
N GLU A 194 7.16 12.22 -0.53
CA GLU A 194 6.52 12.91 0.61
C GLU A 194 5.31 12.13 1.15
N PHE A 195 4.49 11.55 0.27
CA PHE A 195 3.37 10.70 0.67
C PHE A 195 3.85 9.38 1.32
N TYR A 196 4.87 8.75 0.75
CA TYR A 196 5.44 7.53 1.30
C TYR A 196 6.04 7.76 2.70
N ASP A 197 6.84 8.81 2.88
CA ASP A 197 7.46 9.12 4.16
C ASP A 197 6.41 9.44 5.23
N PHE A 198 5.35 10.17 4.86
CA PHE A 198 4.21 10.41 5.74
C PHE A 198 3.51 9.11 6.18
N ALA A 199 3.32 8.17 5.27
CA ALA A 199 2.70 6.89 5.60
C ALA A 199 3.61 6.01 6.49
N VAL A 200 4.93 6.04 6.28
CA VAL A 200 5.90 5.36 7.16
C VAL A 200 5.80 5.90 8.59
N GLU A 201 5.82 7.23 8.75
CA GLU A 201 5.70 7.87 10.05
C GLU A 201 4.40 7.48 10.76
N GLN A 202 3.27 7.53 10.03
CA GLN A 202 1.98 7.11 10.56
C GLN A 202 1.94 5.62 10.92
N PHE A 203 2.57 4.76 10.11
CA PHE A 203 2.65 3.32 10.37
C PHE A 203 3.47 3.02 11.63
N HIS A 204 4.63 3.65 11.79
CA HIS A 204 5.47 3.52 12.98
C HIS A 204 4.77 4.02 14.23
N PHE A 205 4.01 5.12 14.12
CA PHE A 205 3.19 5.61 15.23
C PHE A 205 2.12 4.58 15.65
N ILE A 206 1.38 3.99 14.70
CA ILE A 206 0.39 2.94 15.00
C ILE A 206 1.06 1.70 15.62
N LYS A 207 2.24 1.31 15.13
CA LYS A 207 3.03 0.21 15.71
C LYS A 207 3.36 0.49 17.18
N GLN A 208 3.82 1.69 17.51
CA GLN A 208 4.12 2.10 18.89
C GLN A 208 2.89 2.15 19.80
N LEU A 209 1.70 2.41 19.26
CA LEU A 209 0.45 2.33 20.02
C LEU A 209 0.00 0.87 20.26
N THR A 210 0.32 -0.02 19.33
CA THR A 210 -0.14 -1.41 19.34
C THR A 210 0.76 -2.32 20.19
N PHE A 211 2.07 -2.07 20.19
CA PHE A 211 3.07 -2.94 20.81
C PHE A 211 4.01 -2.20 21.76
N ASP A 212 4.33 -2.84 22.88
CA ASP A 212 5.43 -2.48 23.76
C ASP A 212 6.69 -3.25 23.36
N LEU A 213 7.86 -2.64 23.58
CA LEU A 213 9.14 -3.31 23.40
C LEU A 213 9.62 -3.84 24.77
N VAL A 214 9.61 -5.16 24.94
CA VAL A 214 10.04 -5.84 26.17
C VAL A 214 11.15 -6.81 25.80
N ASP A 215 12.34 -6.63 26.37
CA ASP A 215 13.53 -7.45 26.10
C ASP A 215 13.89 -7.61 24.60
N GLY A 216 13.55 -6.60 23.79
CA GLY A 216 13.80 -6.60 22.34
C GLY A 216 12.69 -7.26 21.52
N GLU A 217 11.64 -7.79 22.15
CA GLU A 217 10.46 -8.37 21.51
C GLU A 217 9.26 -7.41 21.59
N TYR A 218 8.44 -7.40 20.53
CA TYR A 218 7.21 -6.62 20.50
C TYR A 218 6.05 -7.42 21.11
N ILE A 219 5.47 -6.91 22.20
CA ILE A 219 4.34 -7.52 22.91
C ILE A 219 3.11 -6.61 22.80
N GLU A 220 1.94 -7.18 22.55
CA GLU A 220 0.69 -6.40 22.45
C GLU A 220 0.36 -5.71 23.79
N LYS A 221 0.05 -4.41 23.76
CA LYS A 221 -0.17 -3.59 24.97
C LYS A 221 -1.43 -3.94 25.78
N GLY A 222 -2.32 -4.78 25.24
CA GLY A 222 -3.61 -5.08 25.84
C GLY A 222 -4.51 -3.85 26.04
N TYR A 223 -5.50 -3.96 26.93
CA TYR A 223 -6.44 -2.87 27.19
C TYR A 223 -5.78 -1.73 27.99
N GLN A 224 -5.61 -0.57 27.35
CA GLN A 224 -5.01 0.61 27.97
C GLN A 224 -6.00 1.60 28.58
N PHE A 225 -7.30 1.26 28.65
CA PHE A 225 -8.32 2.13 29.21
C PHE A 225 -9.30 1.35 30.08
N ILE A 226 -9.85 2.04 31.06
CA ILE A 226 -10.93 1.55 31.93
C ILE A 226 -12.07 2.54 31.93
N TYR A 227 -13.30 2.04 32.06
CA TYR A 227 -14.46 2.89 32.28
C TYR A 227 -14.66 3.08 33.79
N GLU A 228 -14.63 4.33 34.24
CA GLU A 228 -14.90 4.67 35.63
C GLU A 228 -16.12 5.61 35.76
N LYS A 229 -16.74 5.63 36.94
CA LYS A 229 -17.82 6.56 37.30
C LYS A 229 -19.04 6.54 36.35
N ILE A 230 -19.36 5.38 35.77
CA ILE A 230 -20.58 5.19 34.97
C ILE A 230 -21.81 5.50 35.86
N ARG A 231 -22.68 6.38 35.36
CA ARG A 231 -23.84 6.97 36.04
C ARG A 231 -25.03 7.11 35.05
N PRO A 232 -26.27 7.34 35.50
CA PRO A 232 -26.67 7.56 36.89
C PRO A 232 -26.75 6.23 37.63
N ARG A 233 -26.29 6.23 38.88
CA ARG A 233 -26.56 5.09 39.76
C ARG A 233 -28.07 4.91 39.93
#